data_AF-A0A2U1UXV1-F1
#
_entry.id   AF-A0A2U1UXV1-F1
#
_cell.length_a   1.000
_cell.length_b   1.000
_cell.length_c   1.000
_cell.angle_alpha   90.00
_cell.angle_beta   90.00
_cell.angle_gamma   90.00
#
_symmetry.space_group_name_H-M   'P 1'
#
loop_
_entity.id
_entity.type
_entity.pdbx_description
1 polymer ?
#
loop_
_entity_poly.entity_id
_entity_poly.type
_entity_poly.pdbx_seq_one_letter_code
_entity_poly.pdbx_strand_id
1 'polypeptide(L)'
;MAIPGKAALLNELREQVARIEGHGDARARPTLAFGLPVLDDGLPHGGLARGALHEVAGAGANVEHASAAALLVAGILARAGGPVLWASEHFDLFAPALAGVGLPGSRVVHVEAGRSVLLAMEEGLRHRGLAGVVGEYSGRLSLTASRRLQLAAEASGAMAFLIRRGPKLNDLLLSEPTAAVTRWKVACLPSPPPLPHSPETPGLGRARWQLDLMRCRGGMPGSWILEACDAQGHLALPADLAHRPAATAPSRFHRRAAADRAAAA
;
A
#
# COMPACT_ATOMS: atom_id res chain seq x y z
N MET A 1 -0.05 39.05 -13.16
CA MET A 1 -0.83 39.14 -11.90
C MET A 1 -1.82 37.97 -11.92
N ALA A 2 -1.51 36.86 -11.24
CA ALA A 2 -2.28 35.62 -11.31
C ALA A 2 -3.51 35.69 -10.40
N ILE A 3 -4.69 35.36 -10.93
CA ILE A 3 -5.99 35.52 -10.26
C ILE A 3 -6.07 34.56 -9.05
N PRO A 4 -6.10 35.04 -7.79
CA PRO A 4 -6.12 34.20 -6.59
C PRO A 4 -7.44 33.42 -6.38
N GLY A 5 -8.45 33.62 -7.23
CA GLY A 5 -9.80 33.08 -7.03
C GLY A 5 -10.05 31.68 -7.60
N LYS A 6 -9.28 31.20 -8.58
CA LYS A 6 -9.61 29.93 -9.26
C LYS A 6 -9.41 28.71 -8.36
N ALA A 7 -8.34 28.69 -7.57
CA ALA A 7 -8.06 27.59 -6.65
C ALA A 7 -9.06 27.55 -5.48
N ALA A 8 -9.40 28.73 -4.94
CA ALA A 8 -10.41 28.87 -3.89
C ALA A 8 -11.81 28.44 -4.39
N LEU A 9 -12.21 28.90 -5.57
CA LEU A 9 -13.48 28.54 -6.20
C LEU A 9 -13.56 27.04 -6.53
N LEU A 10 -12.45 26.41 -6.96
CA LEU A 10 -12.40 24.97 -7.20
C LEU A 10 -12.54 24.17 -5.90
N ASN A 11 -11.96 24.64 -4.80
CA ASN A 11 -12.13 24.00 -3.49
C ASN A 11 -13.57 24.15 -2.98
N GLU A 12 -14.15 25.34 -3.11
CA GLU A 12 -15.55 25.60 -2.72
C GLU A 12 -16.54 24.76 -3.54
N LEU A 13 -16.33 24.63 -4.85
CA LEU A 13 -17.14 23.76 -5.72
C LEU A 13 -16.99 22.28 -5.34
N ARG A 14 -15.78 21.82 -5.01
CA ARG A 14 -15.55 20.44 -4.53
C ARG A 14 -16.26 20.18 -3.20
N GLU A 15 -16.22 21.13 -2.27
CA GLU A 15 -16.95 21.05 -1.00
C GLU A 15 -18.47 21.08 -1.19
N GLN A 16 -18.96 21.84 -2.18
CA GLN A 16 -20.38 21.89 -2.50
C GLN A 16 -20.86 20.58 -3.14
N VAL A 17 -20.10 19.98 -4.06
CA VAL A 17 -20.39 18.65 -4.61
C VAL A 17 -20.39 17.59 -3.51
N ALA A 18 -19.38 17.61 -2.62
CA ALA A 18 -19.30 16.70 -1.48
C ALA A 18 -20.53 16.78 -0.56
N ARG A 19 -21.09 17.98 -0.35
CA ARG A 19 -22.35 18.18 0.40
C ARG A 19 -23.58 17.65 -0.32
N ILE A 20 -23.69 17.86 -1.63
CA ILE A 20 -24.86 17.49 -2.44
C ILE A 20 -24.97 15.97 -2.60
N GLU A 21 -23.85 15.26 -2.71
CA GLU A 21 -23.87 13.80 -2.91
C GLU A 21 -24.33 12.99 -1.68
N GLY A 22 -24.71 13.63 -0.56
CA GLY A 22 -25.27 12.95 0.62
C GLY A 22 -24.28 12.00 1.32
N HIS A 23 -22.99 12.09 0.98
CA HIS A 23 -21.90 11.38 1.65
C HIS A 23 -21.58 12.10 2.96
N GLY A 24 -22.31 11.76 4.02
CA GLY A 24 -22.18 12.36 5.34
C GLY A 24 -20.74 12.65 5.74
N ASP A 25 -20.48 13.92 6.02
CA ASP A 25 -19.32 14.45 6.73
C ASP A 25 -17.97 13.89 6.26
N ALA A 26 -17.49 14.40 5.12
CA ALA A 26 -16.05 14.50 4.85
C ALA A 26 -15.38 15.57 5.75
N ARG A 27 -15.80 15.70 7.01
CA ARG A 27 -14.90 16.19 8.06
C ARG A 27 -13.68 15.30 7.98
N ALA A 28 -12.52 15.88 7.67
CA ALA A 28 -11.29 15.18 7.34
C ALA A 28 -11.14 13.92 8.20
N ARG A 29 -11.54 12.76 7.65
CA ARG A 29 -11.44 11.50 8.36
C ARG A 29 -9.98 11.36 8.71
N PRO A 30 -9.62 11.00 9.96
CA PRO A 30 -8.22 10.89 10.29
C PRO A 30 -7.55 9.94 9.29
N THR A 31 -6.49 10.40 8.64
CA THR A 31 -5.75 9.59 7.68
C THR A 31 -4.53 8.98 8.36
N LEU A 32 -4.10 7.84 7.84
CA LEU A 32 -2.81 7.23 8.13
C LEU A 32 -1.93 7.38 6.89
N ALA A 33 -1.03 8.35 6.92
CA ALA A 33 -0.02 8.56 5.88
C ALA A 33 0.88 7.32 5.74
N PHE A 34 1.51 7.10 4.58
CA PHE A 34 2.60 6.13 4.43
C PHE A 34 3.93 6.67 4.98
N GLY A 35 4.08 8.00 5.08
CA GLY A 35 5.34 8.66 5.39
C GLY A 35 6.25 8.76 4.16
N LEU A 36 5.68 8.59 2.97
CA LEU A 36 6.37 8.65 1.69
C LEU A 36 5.60 9.63 0.81
N PRO A 37 6.11 10.86 0.56
CA PRO A 37 5.40 11.87 -0.22
C PRO A 37 4.92 11.35 -1.58
N VAL A 38 5.70 10.47 -2.22
CA VAL A 38 5.36 9.86 -3.50
C VAL A 38 4.04 9.06 -3.49
N LEU A 39 3.66 8.50 -2.34
CA LEU A 39 2.39 7.81 -2.13
C LEU A 39 1.34 8.77 -1.57
N ASP A 40 1.71 9.53 -0.55
CA ASP A 40 0.79 10.36 0.23
C ASP A 40 0.17 11.46 -0.61
N ASP A 41 0.92 12.06 -1.54
CA ASP A 41 0.42 13.10 -2.46
C ASP A 41 -0.64 12.56 -3.44
N GLY A 42 -0.63 11.26 -3.71
CA GLY A 42 -1.65 10.60 -4.55
C GLY A 42 -2.97 10.32 -3.82
N LEU A 43 -2.95 10.38 -2.49
CA LEU A 43 -4.09 10.02 -1.63
C LEU A 43 -4.85 11.26 -1.15
N PRO A 44 -6.19 11.18 -1.03
CA PRO A 44 -6.96 12.24 -0.43
C PRO A 44 -6.47 12.52 0.99
N HIS A 45 -6.21 13.78 1.30
CA HIS A 45 -5.77 14.21 2.64
C HIS A 45 -4.46 13.53 3.12
N GLY A 46 -3.60 13.09 2.19
CA GLY A 46 -2.22 12.67 2.51
C GLY A 46 -2.08 11.28 3.14
N GLY A 47 -3.06 10.39 3.00
CA GLY A 47 -2.96 9.03 3.54
C GLY A 47 -4.20 8.17 3.37
N LEU A 48 -4.16 6.95 3.93
CA LEU A 48 -5.30 6.05 3.95
C LEU A 48 -6.34 6.52 4.96
N ALA A 49 -7.58 6.73 4.53
CA ALA A 49 -8.67 7.13 5.41
C ALA A 49 -8.97 6.08 6.48
N ARG A 50 -9.04 6.49 7.75
CA ARG A 50 -9.67 5.67 8.80
C ARG A 50 -11.19 5.65 8.61
N GLY A 51 -11.84 4.63 9.14
CA GLY A 51 -13.28 4.42 8.95
C GLY A 51 -13.65 4.20 7.49
N ALA A 52 -12.85 3.41 6.78
CA ALA A 52 -13.06 3.12 5.37
C ALA A 52 -12.58 1.72 5.00
N LEU A 53 -13.16 1.18 3.91
CA LEU A 53 -12.82 -0.10 3.31
C LEU A 53 -11.75 0.08 2.24
N HIS A 54 -10.65 -0.65 2.41
CA HIS A 54 -9.54 -0.76 1.48
C HIS A 54 -9.43 -2.20 1.00
N GLU A 55 -9.33 -2.41 -0.32
CA GLU A 55 -9.04 -3.72 -0.87
C GLU A 55 -7.57 -3.83 -1.25
N VAL A 56 -6.97 -4.99 -0.98
CA VAL A 56 -5.59 -5.30 -1.35
C VAL A 56 -5.57 -6.69 -1.97
N ALA A 57 -4.92 -6.84 -3.12
CA ALA A 57 -4.75 -8.13 -3.78
C ALA A 57 -3.28 -8.37 -4.13
N GLY A 58 -2.86 -9.64 -4.09
CA GLY A 58 -1.61 -10.05 -4.72
C GLY A 58 -1.69 -9.95 -6.25
N ALA A 59 -0.58 -9.68 -6.91
CA ALA A 59 -0.55 -9.46 -8.35
C ALA A 59 -0.75 -10.72 -9.21
N GLY A 60 -0.72 -11.91 -8.59
CA GLY A 60 -0.89 -13.22 -9.23
C GLY A 60 -1.30 -14.29 -8.23
N ALA A 61 -1.41 -15.55 -8.69
CA ALA A 61 -1.84 -16.70 -7.88
C ALA A 61 -0.77 -17.22 -6.90
N ASN A 62 0.46 -16.72 -6.98
CA ASN A 62 1.54 -17.23 -6.15
C ASN A 62 1.35 -16.79 -4.70
N VAL A 63 1.59 -17.73 -3.78
CA VAL A 63 1.53 -17.50 -2.32
C VAL A 63 2.32 -16.27 -1.92
N GLU A 64 3.48 -16.04 -2.55
CA GLU A 64 4.33 -14.87 -2.31
C GLU A 64 3.60 -13.54 -2.45
N HIS A 65 2.77 -13.37 -3.48
CA HIS A 65 2.03 -12.12 -3.69
C HIS A 65 0.88 -11.96 -2.69
N ALA A 66 0.24 -13.07 -2.29
CA ALA A 66 -0.77 -13.05 -1.23
C ALA A 66 -0.13 -12.68 0.11
N SER A 67 1.06 -13.23 0.42
CA SER A 67 1.84 -12.87 1.61
C SER A 67 2.28 -11.40 1.58
N ALA A 68 2.69 -10.86 0.43
CA ALA A 68 3.04 -9.45 0.32
C ALA A 68 1.84 -8.51 0.59
N ALA A 69 0.64 -8.87 0.12
CA ALA A 69 -0.58 -8.14 0.44
C ALA A 69 -0.87 -8.16 1.96
N ALA A 70 -0.74 -9.33 2.60
CA ALA A 70 -0.91 -9.45 4.05
C ALA A 70 0.14 -8.64 4.83
N LEU A 71 1.41 -8.69 4.45
CA LEU A 71 2.48 -7.95 5.10
C LEU A 71 2.36 -6.44 4.91
N LEU A 72 1.90 -5.98 3.75
CA LEU A 72 1.57 -4.56 3.53
C LEU A 72 0.48 -4.11 4.49
N VAL A 73 -0.63 -4.85 4.57
CA VAL A 73 -1.74 -4.53 5.48
C VAL A 73 -1.29 -4.56 6.94
N ALA A 74 -0.49 -5.55 7.32
CA ALA A 74 0.04 -5.67 8.67
C ALA A 74 0.98 -4.51 9.04
N GLY A 75 1.88 -4.09 8.16
CA GLY A 75 2.75 -2.94 8.39
C GLY A 75 1.96 -1.62 8.50
N ILE A 76 0.91 -1.44 7.70
CA ILE A 76 -0.01 -0.30 7.86
C ILE A 76 -0.68 -0.34 9.25
N LEU A 77 -1.22 -1.49 9.66
CA LEU A 77 -1.92 -1.62 10.94
C LEU A 77 -1.00 -1.61 12.16
N ALA A 78 0.27 -1.97 11.99
CA ALA A 78 1.31 -1.76 13.00
C ALA A 78 1.36 -0.29 13.42
N ARG A 79 1.29 0.61 12.44
CA ARG A 79 1.33 2.07 12.63
C ARG A 79 -0.01 2.69 13.04
N ALA A 80 -1.13 2.01 12.79
CA ALA A 80 -2.46 2.51 13.12
C ALA A 80 -2.72 2.61 14.64
N GLY A 81 -1.98 1.84 15.46
CA GLY A 81 -2.07 1.78 16.92
C GLY A 81 -3.38 1.14 17.43
N GLY A 82 -3.28 0.16 18.33
CA GLY A 82 -4.44 -0.54 18.93
C GLY A 82 -4.67 -1.96 18.39
N PRO A 83 -5.70 -2.67 18.90
CA PRO A 83 -5.98 -4.06 18.56
C PRO A 83 -6.51 -4.23 17.13
N VAL A 84 -6.20 -5.36 16.50
CA VAL A 84 -6.58 -5.73 15.13
C VAL A 84 -7.33 -7.05 15.18
N LEU A 85 -8.50 -7.11 14.56
CA LEU A 85 -9.16 -8.37 14.25
C LEU A 85 -8.68 -8.86 12.89
N TRP A 86 -8.22 -10.09 12.79
CA TRP A 86 -7.82 -10.71 11.54
C TRP A 86 -8.67 -11.95 11.29
N ALA A 87 -9.58 -11.90 10.32
CA ALA A 87 -10.44 -13.01 9.95
C ALA A 87 -9.91 -13.69 8.67
N SER A 88 -9.62 -14.98 8.71
CA SER A 88 -9.13 -15.73 7.55
C SER A 88 -10.05 -16.88 7.15
N GLU A 89 -10.09 -17.17 5.84
CA GLU A 89 -10.76 -18.35 5.29
C GLU A 89 -10.02 -19.65 5.62
N HIS A 90 -8.69 -19.56 5.71
CA HIS A 90 -7.79 -20.68 5.94
C HIS A 90 -6.87 -20.39 7.12
N PHE A 91 -6.41 -21.44 7.80
CA PHE A 91 -5.45 -21.35 8.89
C PHE A 91 -4.01 -21.33 8.35
N ASP A 92 -3.66 -20.30 7.58
CA ASP A 92 -2.33 -20.14 6.97
C ASP A 92 -1.66 -18.79 7.32
N LEU A 93 -2.21 -18.06 8.30
CA LEU A 93 -1.63 -16.83 8.81
C LEU A 93 -0.39 -17.12 9.65
N PHE A 94 0.77 -16.71 9.15
CA PHE A 94 2.03 -16.87 9.88
C PHE A 94 2.32 -15.66 10.78
N ALA A 95 1.87 -15.74 12.03
CA ALA A 95 1.99 -14.65 13.02
C ALA A 95 3.41 -14.05 13.19
N PRO A 96 4.51 -14.84 13.18
CA PRO A 96 5.86 -14.27 13.26
C PRO A 96 6.20 -13.30 12.13
N ALA A 97 5.65 -13.50 10.92
CA ALA A 97 5.89 -12.56 9.83
C ALA A 97 5.14 -11.23 10.01
N LEU A 98 3.96 -11.23 10.66
CA LEU A 98 3.27 -10.00 11.06
C LEU A 98 4.10 -9.21 12.08
N ALA A 99 4.66 -9.93 13.07
CA ALA A 99 5.55 -9.32 14.06
C ALA A 99 6.82 -8.75 13.41
N GLY A 100 7.34 -9.43 12.38
CA GLY A 100 8.47 -8.96 11.57
C GLY A 100 8.23 -7.64 10.84
N VAL A 101 6.97 -7.25 10.62
CA VAL A 101 6.58 -5.94 10.06
C VAL A 101 5.95 -5.00 11.10
N GLY A 102 6.17 -5.27 12.39
CA GLY A 102 5.76 -4.39 13.49
C GLY A 102 4.36 -4.62 14.06
N LEU A 103 3.64 -5.65 13.63
CA LEU A 103 2.33 -6.02 14.19
C LEU A 103 2.47 -7.23 15.14
N PRO A 104 2.71 -7.01 16.45
CA PRO A 104 2.92 -8.10 17.40
C PRO A 104 1.64 -8.90 17.63
N GLY A 105 1.78 -10.19 17.92
CA GLY A 105 0.64 -11.09 18.19
C GLY A 105 -0.26 -10.63 19.35
N SER A 106 0.29 -9.90 20.33
CA SER A 106 -0.50 -9.32 21.43
C SER A 106 -1.53 -8.27 21.00
N ARG A 107 -1.41 -7.74 19.78
CA ARG A 107 -2.37 -6.82 19.16
C ARG A 107 -3.30 -7.50 18.18
N VAL A 108 -3.15 -8.79 17.90
CA VAL A 108 -3.90 -9.50 16.85
C VAL A 108 -4.84 -10.52 17.50
N VAL A 109 -6.14 -10.34 17.26
CA VAL A 109 -7.15 -11.38 17.50
C VAL A 109 -7.37 -12.09 16.17
N HIS A 110 -6.87 -13.31 16.04
CA HIS A 110 -7.06 -14.12 14.84
C HIS A 110 -8.34 -14.94 14.94
N VAL A 111 -9.15 -14.93 13.88
CA VAL A 111 -10.39 -15.69 13.76
C VAL A 111 -10.34 -16.49 12.47
N GLU A 112 -10.41 -17.81 12.61
CA GLU A 112 -10.65 -18.70 11.48
C GLU A 112 -12.15 -18.74 11.20
N ALA A 113 -12.59 -18.02 10.17
CA ALA A 113 -14.01 -17.83 9.88
C ALA A 113 -14.48 -18.64 8.67
N GLY A 114 -13.57 -19.28 7.92
CA GLY A 114 -13.93 -20.00 6.70
C GLY A 114 -14.74 -19.11 5.76
N ARG A 115 -15.89 -19.60 5.29
CA ARG A 115 -16.79 -18.80 4.42
C ARG A 115 -17.50 -17.63 5.13
N SER A 116 -17.39 -17.54 6.45
CA SER A 116 -18.01 -16.49 7.26
C SER A 116 -17.09 -15.28 7.48
N VAL A 117 -15.95 -15.17 6.78
CA VAL A 117 -15.02 -14.04 6.93
C VAL A 117 -15.71 -12.68 6.82
N LEU A 118 -16.56 -12.47 5.80
CA LEU A 118 -17.25 -11.19 5.65
C LEU A 118 -18.18 -10.88 6.84
N LEU A 119 -18.83 -11.89 7.40
CA LEU A 119 -19.66 -11.76 8.60
C LEU A 119 -18.81 -11.43 9.84
N ALA A 120 -17.67 -12.12 10.01
CA ALA A 120 -16.74 -11.85 11.10
C ALA A 120 -16.15 -10.43 11.01
N MET A 121 -15.86 -9.96 9.79
CA MET A 121 -15.44 -8.58 9.55
C MET A 121 -16.53 -7.58 9.96
N GLU A 122 -17.78 -7.80 9.52
CA GLU A 122 -18.89 -6.90 9.87
C GLU A 122 -19.08 -6.81 11.39
N GLU A 123 -18.97 -7.93 12.11
CA GLU A 123 -19.11 -7.94 13.56
C GLU A 123 -17.94 -7.27 14.26
N GLY A 124 -16.71 -7.52 13.79
CA GLY A 124 -15.53 -6.78 14.24
C GLY A 124 -15.67 -5.27 14.04
N LEU A 125 -16.16 -4.85 12.88
CA LEU A 125 -16.38 -3.44 12.56
C LEU A 125 -17.52 -2.79 13.36
N ARG A 126 -18.40 -3.56 14.00
CA ARG A 126 -19.39 -3.02 14.95
C ARG A 126 -18.80 -2.79 16.34
N HIS A 127 -17.72 -3.47 16.68
CA HIS A 127 -17.02 -3.31 17.94
C HIS A 127 -16.14 -2.03 17.94
N ARG A 128 -16.35 -1.16 18.93
CA ARG A 128 -15.56 0.07 19.07
C ARG A 128 -14.19 -0.21 19.67
N GLY A 129 -13.16 0.49 19.22
CA GLY A 129 -11.80 0.43 19.78
C GLY A 129 -10.83 -0.48 19.02
N LEU A 130 -11.25 -1.15 17.95
CA LEU A 130 -10.33 -1.78 17.02
C LEU A 130 -9.63 -0.71 16.16
N ALA A 131 -8.32 -0.86 15.98
CA ALA A 131 -7.53 -0.07 15.05
C ALA A 131 -7.89 -0.41 13.60
N GLY A 132 -8.11 -1.70 13.35
CA GLY A 132 -8.53 -2.20 12.06
C GLY A 132 -9.07 -3.62 12.12
N VAL A 133 -9.74 -3.98 11.03
CA VAL A 133 -10.32 -5.30 10.80
C VAL A 133 -9.85 -5.78 9.44
N VAL A 134 -9.21 -6.94 9.40
CA VAL A 134 -8.72 -7.58 8.19
C VAL A 134 -9.57 -8.80 7.89
N GLY A 135 -9.97 -8.96 6.64
CA GLY A 135 -10.55 -10.20 6.15
C GLY A 135 -9.80 -10.72 4.95
N GLU A 136 -9.48 -12.00 4.95
CA GLU A 136 -8.95 -12.70 3.77
C GLU A 136 -10.05 -13.48 3.09
N TYR A 137 -10.45 -13.04 1.90
CA TYR A 137 -11.64 -13.56 1.21
C TYR A 137 -11.34 -13.87 -0.25
N SER A 138 -11.53 -15.12 -0.65
CA SER A 138 -11.29 -15.62 -2.01
C SER A 138 -12.52 -15.58 -2.91
N GLY A 139 -13.73 -15.50 -2.31
CA GLY A 139 -14.97 -15.46 -3.07
C GLY A 139 -15.21 -14.14 -3.82
N ARG A 140 -16.23 -14.11 -4.68
CA ARG A 140 -16.71 -12.87 -5.31
C ARG A 140 -17.26 -11.91 -4.26
N LEU A 141 -16.95 -10.62 -4.40
CA LEU A 141 -17.40 -9.58 -3.47
C LEU A 141 -18.49 -8.74 -4.11
N SER A 142 -19.73 -8.91 -3.64
CA SER A 142 -20.84 -8.10 -4.16
C SER A 142 -20.71 -6.63 -3.73
N LEU A 143 -21.29 -5.73 -4.54
CA LEU A 143 -21.41 -4.32 -4.18
C LEU A 143 -22.18 -4.13 -2.86
N THR A 144 -23.19 -4.96 -2.60
CA THR A 144 -23.95 -4.94 -1.34
C THR A 144 -23.08 -5.31 -0.14
N ALA A 145 -22.30 -6.39 -0.23
CA ALA A 145 -21.41 -6.81 0.86
C ALA A 145 -20.33 -5.74 1.13
N SER A 146 -19.69 -5.22 0.08
CA SER A 146 -18.69 -4.15 0.25
C SER A 146 -19.28 -2.86 0.81
N ARG A 147 -20.52 -2.49 0.44
CA ARG A 147 -21.23 -1.33 1.03
C ARG A 147 -21.50 -1.53 2.52
N ARG A 148 -21.90 -2.73 2.95
CA ARG A 148 -22.11 -3.04 4.37
C ARG A 148 -20.81 -2.88 5.17
N LEU A 149 -19.71 -3.42 4.66
CA LEU A 149 -18.39 -3.25 5.27
C LEU A 149 -17.95 -1.78 5.33
N GLN A 150 -18.14 -1.02 4.24
CA GLN A 150 -17.83 0.40 4.21
C GLN A 150 -18.61 1.18 5.28
N LEU A 151 -19.93 0.96 5.38
CA LEU A 151 -20.77 1.63 6.38
C LEU A 151 -20.41 1.23 7.82
N ALA A 152 -20.05 -0.04 8.04
CA ALA A 152 -19.61 -0.51 9.36
C ALA A 152 -18.26 0.11 9.75
N ALA A 153 -17.32 0.23 8.79
CA ALA A 153 -16.05 0.93 9.00
C ALA A 153 -16.29 2.41 9.32
N GLU A 154 -17.18 3.07 8.58
CA GLU A 154 -17.56 4.47 8.84
C GLU A 154 -18.13 4.67 10.23
N ALA A 155 -19.02 3.77 10.67
CA ALA A 155 -19.66 3.87 11.99
C ALA A 155 -18.69 3.64 13.16
N SER A 156 -17.65 2.82 12.98
CA SER A 156 -16.66 2.52 14.04
C SER A 156 -15.41 3.39 13.99
N GLY A 157 -15.06 3.95 12.83
CA GLY A 157 -13.79 4.62 12.59
C GLY A 157 -12.59 3.68 12.41
N ALA A 158 -12.80 2.35 12.44
CA ALA A 158 -11.74 1.37 12.22
C ALA A 158 -11.33 1.31 10.75
N MET A 159 -10.06 0.97 10.48
CA MET A 159 -9.62 0.70 9.10
C MET A 159 -10.07 -0.71 8.70
N ALA A 160 -10.88 -0.83 7.65
CA ALA A 160 -11.28 -2.13 7.12
C ALA A 160 -10.37 -2.50 5.94
N PHE A 161 -9.68 -3.63 6.03
CA PHE A 161 -8.90 -4.19 4.94
C PHE A 161 -9.49 -5.51 4.48
N LEU A 162 -9.80 -5.61 3.20
CA LEU A 162 -10.17 -6.89 2.58
C LEU A 162 -9.02 -7.35 1.67
N ILE A 163 -8.32 -8.39 2.09
CA ILE A 163 -7.31 -9.05 1.29
C ILE A 163 -8.02 -10.03 0.35
N ARG A 164 -7.90 -9.80 -0.95
CA ARG A 164 -8.51 -10.62 -2.00
C ARG A 164 -7.55 -11.74 -2.39
N ARG A 165 -7.91 -12.98 -2.09
CA ARG A 165 -7.09 -14.18 -2.41
C ARG A 165 -7.63 -14.86 -3.67
N GLY A 166 -7.00 -14.62 -4.82
CA GLY A 166 -7.47 -15.18 -6.09
C GLY A 166 -6.93 -16.58 -6.33
N PRO A 167 -7.75 -17.56 -6.74
CA PRO A 167 -7.25 -18.89 -7.10
C PRO A 167 -6.45 -18.91 -8.42
N LYS A 168 -6.46 -17.84 -9.22
CA LYS A 168 -5.88 -17.82 -10.58
C LYS A 168 -4.90 -16.69 -10.81
N LEU A 169 -3.90 -16.95 -11.66
CA LEU A 169 -3.01 -15.93 -12.18
C LEU A 169 -3.83 -14.92 -13.00
N ASN A 170 -3.63 -13.62 -12.77
CA ASN A 170 -4.41 -12.53 -13.37
C ASN A 170 -5.92 -12.55 -13.04
N ASP A 171 -6.27 -13.06 -11.87
CA ASP A 171 -7.66 -13.02 -11.44
C ASP A 171 -8.19 -11.57 -11.42
N LEU A 172 -9.37 -11.38 -12.00
CA LEU A 172 -10.04 -10.10 -12.13
C LEU A 172 -10.74 -9.71 -10.82
N LEU A 173 -10.22 -10.14 -9.66
CA LEU A 173 -10.82 -9.93 -8.34
C LEU A 173 -11.13 -8.47 -8.01
N LEU A 174 -10.31 -7.56 -8.54
CA LEU A 174 -10.44 -6.12 -8.36
C LEU A 174 -11.18 -5.43 -9.52
N SER A 175 -11.70 -6.17 -10.50
CA SER A 175 -12.46 -5.63 -11.63
C SER A 175 -13.91 -5.32 -11.26
N GLU A 176 -14.49 -6.06 -10.31
CA GLU A 176 -15.88 -5.90 -9.92
C GLU A 176 -16.09 -4.55 -9.21
N PRO A 177 -17.23 -3.86 -9.41
CA PRO A 177 -17.53 -2.64 -8.67
C PRO A 177 -17.84 -2.96 -7.20
N THR A 178 -17.24 -2.18 -6.30
CA THR A 178 -17.31 -2.33 -4.83
C THR A 178 -17.33 -0.93 -4.22
N ALA A 179 -17.69 -0.84 -2.94
CA ALA A 179 -17.68 0.43 -2.21
C ALA A 179 -16.30 0.86 -1.71
N ALA A 180 -15.25 0.05 -1.86
CA ALA A 180 -13.92 0.33 -1.33
C ALA A 180 -13.39 1.70 -1.79
N VAL A 181 -12.78 2.43 -0.85
CA VAL A 181 -12.23 3.77 -1.10
C VAL A 181 -10.89 3.69 -1.83
N THR A 182 -10.09 2.65 -1.55
CA THR A 182 -8.87 2.36 -2.31
C THR A 182 -8.82 0.90 -2.69
N ARG A 183 -8.19 0.60 -3.83
CA ARG A 183 -7.86 -0.75 -4.25
C ARG A 183 -6.42 -0.85 -4.68
N TRP A 184 -5.69 -1.77 -4.08
CA TRP A 184 -4.26 -1.94 -4.27
C TRP A 184 -3.96 -3.31 -4.85
N LYS A 185 -3.01 -3.37 -5.78
CA LYS A 185 -2.38 -4.59 -6.25
C LYS A 185 -0.91 -4.58 -5.79
N VAL A 186 -0.44 -5.71 -5.26
CA VAL A 186 0.92 -5.86 -4.72
C VAL A 186 1.63 -6.98 -5.47
N ALA A 187 2.71 -6.66 -6.18
CA ALA A 187 3.57 -7.64 -6.83
C ALA A 187 4.94 -7.71 -6.13
N CYS A 188 5.45 -8.92 -5.93
CA CYS A 188 6.84 -9.11 -5.48
C CYS A 188 7.78 -8.91 -6.67
N LEU A 189 8.86 -8.16 -6.45
CA LEU A 189 9.95 -7.99 -7.40
C LEU A 189 11.24 -8.55 -6.78
N PRO A 190 12.22 -8.98 -7.60
CA PRO A 190 13.52 -9.40 -7.10
C PRO A 190 14.18 -8.31 -6.25
N SER A 191 14.61 -8.67 -5.04
CA SER A 191 15.41 -7.83 -4.17
C SER A 191 16.86 -7.74 -4.68
N PRO A 192 17.54 -6.59 -4.51
CA PRO A 192 18.97 -6.47 -4.78
C PRO A 192 19.81 -6.96 -3.58
N PRO A 193 21.13 -7.14 -3.73
CA PRO A 193 21.79 -7.34 -5.01
C PRO A 193 21.45 -8.73 -5.57
N PRO A 194 21.42 -8.90 -6.91
CA PRO A 194 21.27 -10.23 -7.49
C PRO A 194 22.42 -11.14 -7.03
N LEU A 195 22.11 -12.41 -6.78
CA LEU A 195 23.13 -13.38 -6.38
C LEU A 195 24.06 -13.68 -7.58
N PRO A 196 25.40 -13.57 -7.44
CA PRO A 196 26.34 -13.73 -8.56
C PRO A 196 26.22 -15.08 -9.28
N HIS A 197 25.89 -16.14 -8.55
CA HIS A 197 25.78 -17.50 -9.06
C HIS A 197 24.33 -17.93 -9.36
N SER A 198 23.35 -17.05 -9.11
CA SER A 198 21.93 -17.30 -9.38
C SER A 198 21.17 -15.98 -9.55
N PRO A 199 21.38 -15.25 -10.65
CA PRO A 199 20.82 -13.92 -10.85
C PRO A 199 19.28 -13.90 -10.92
N GLU A 200 18.67 -15.05 -11.24
CA GLU A 200 17.21 -15.24 -11.27
C GLU A 200 16.60 -15.43 -9.87
N THR A 201 17.43 -15.69 -8.84
CA THR A 201 16.97 -15.79 -7.46
C THR A 201 16.89 -14.40 -6.83
N PRO A 202 15.80 -14.07 -6.11
CA PRO A 202 15.74 -12.83 -5.35
C PRO A 202 16.97 -12.65 -4.46
N GLY A 203 17.53 -11.44 -4.45
CA GLY A 203 18.68 -11.10 -3.63
C GLY A 203 18.40 -11.10 -2.14
N LEU A 204 19.44 -10.90 -1.35
CA LEU A 204 19.37 -10.95 0.13
C LEU A 204 18.97 -9.63 0.79
N GLY A 205 18.79 -8.56 0.01
CA GLY A 205 18.32 -7.28 0.52
C GLY A 205 16.85 -7.30 0.91
N ARG A 206 16.36 -6.14 1.36
CA ARG A 206 14.95 -5.95 1.71
C ARG A 206 14.07 -6.29 0.51
N ALA A 207 12.99 -7.05 0.77
CA ALA A 207 12.05 -7.43 -0.28
C ALA A 207 11.54 -6.19 -1.01
N ARG A 208 11.37 -6.30 -2.33
CA ARG A 208 10.93 -5.21 -3.19
C ARG A 208 9.52 -5.51 -3.70
N TRP A 209 8.64 -4.52 -3.66
CA TRP A 209 7.27 -4.63 -4.11
C TRP A 209 6.95 -3.57 -5.17
N GLN A 210 6.16 -3.95 -6.16
CA GLN A 210 5.40 -3.00 -6.97
C GLN A 210 4.02 -2.84 -6.34
N LEU A 211 3.68 -1.61 -5.96
CA LEU A 211 2.36 -1.24 -5.48
C LEU A 211 1.62 -0.49 -6.58
N ASP A 212 0.49 -1.03 -7.04
CA ASP A 212 -0.41 -0.36 -7.97
C ASP A 212 -1.69 0.06 -7.26
N LEU A 213 -1.92 1.36 -7.13
CA LEU A 213 -3.20 1.92 -6.70
C LEU A 213 -4.15 1.94 -7.90
N MET A 214 -4.95 0.89 -8.03
CA MET A 214 -5.86 0.69 -9.16
C MET A 214 -7.07 1.64 -9.13
N ARG A 215 -7.50 2.00 -7.92
CA ARG A 215 -8.64 2.91 -7.70
C ARG A 215 -8.44 3.67 -6.40
N CYS A 216 -8.70 4.97 -6.43
CA CYS A 216 -8.77 5.81 -5.25
C CYS A 216 -9.95 6.77 -5.37
N ARG A 217 -10.88 6.73 -4.42
CA ARG A 217 -12.00 7.68 -4.37
C ARG A 217 -11.45 9.05 -3.99
N GLY A 218 -11.56 10.03 -4.89
CA GLY A 218 -11.08 11.40 -4.66
C GLY A 218 -9.56 11.59 -4.70
N GLY A 219 -8.80 10.58 -5.14
CA GLY A 219 -7.35 10.64 -5.30
C GLY A 219 -6.91 10.16 -6.69
N MET A 220 -5.61 10.06 -6.90
CA MET A 220 -5.02 9.68 -8.19
C MET A 220 -4.44 8.26 -8.14
N PRO A 221 -4.92 7.34 -9.01
CA PRO A 221 -4.25 6.06 -9.26
C PRO A 221 -2.77 6.23 -9.64
N GLY A 222 -1.94 5.26 -9.30
CA GLY A 222 -0.50 5.30 -9.55
C GLY A 222 0.19 3.97 -9.32
N SER A 223 1.48 3.89 -9.68
CA SER A 223 2.31 2.69 -9.52
C SER A 223 3.68 3.09 -9.00
N TRP A 224 4.19 2.34 -8.03
CA TRP A 224 5.46 2.62 -7.36
C TRP A 224 6.22 1.33 -7.06
N ILE A 225 7.54 1.39 -7.19
CA ILE A 225 8.44 0.35 -6.71
C ILE A 225 8.98 0.78 -5.35
N LEU A 226 8.73 -0.02 -4.33
CA LEU A 226 9.05 0.24 -2.94
C LEU A 226 9.77 -0.95 -2.31
N GLU A 227 10.48 -0.71 -1.23
CA GLU A 227 10.93 -1.76 -0.33
C GLU A 227 9.82 -2.10 0.68
N ALA A 228 9.66 -3.39 0.97
CA ALA A 228 8.67 -3.98 1.87
C ALA A 228 8.69 -3.39 3.27
N CYS A 229 7.65 -3.58 4.09
CA CYS A 229 7.63 -3.02 5.45
C CYS A 229 8.82 -3.47 6.32
N ASP A 230 9.37 -2.55 7.13
CA ASP A 230 10.36 -2.86 8.17
C ASP A 230 9.68 -3.29 9.48
N ALA A 231 10.47 -3.54 10.52
CA ALA A 231 9.98 -3.94 11.84
C ALA A 231 9.10 -2.88 12.55
N GLN A 232 8.98 -1.68 11.98
CA GLN A 232 8.12 -0.60 12.46
C GLN A 232 6.91 -0.37 11.54
N GLY A 233 6.76 -1.18 10.48
CA GLY A 233 5.65 -1.13 9.54
C GLY A 233 5.80 -0.08 8.45
N HIS A 234 6.98 0.52 8.29
CA HIS A 234 7.22 1.57 7.29
C HIS A 234 7.73 0.97 5.97
N LEU A 235 7.22 1.47 4.84
CA LEU A 235 7.79 1.22 3.51
C LEU A 235 9.00 2.14 3.29
N ALA A 236 9.88 1.80 2.35
CA ALA A 236 10.97 2.68 1.93
C ALA A 236 11.07 2.78 0.40
N LEU A 237 11.71 3.85 -0.08
CA LEU A 237 12.12 3.95 -1.48
C LEU A 237 13.39 3.11 -1.69
N PRO A 238 13.50 2.32 -2.78
CA PRO A 238 14.74 1.65 -3.13
C PRO A 238 15.91 2.63 -3.22
N ALA A 239 17.07 2.23 -2.68
CA ALA A 239 18.27 3.07 -2.69
C ALA A 239 18.70 3.53 -4.11
N ASP A 240 18.34 2.78 -5.15
CA ASP A 240 18.64 3.11 -6.56
C ASP A 240 17.91 4.39 -7.04
N LEU A 241 16.83 4.82 -6.38
CA LEU A 241 16.15 6.09 -6.67
C LEU A 241 16.93 7.33 -6.15
N ALA A 242 18.03 7.14 -5.42
CA ALA A 242 18.91 8.21 -4.97
C ALA A 242 19.98 8.62 -6.02
N HIS A 243 19.98 8.02 -7.23
CA HIS A 243 20.87 8.42 -8.32
C HIS A 243 20.45 9.76 -8.95
N ARG A 244 20.64 10.85 -8.20
CA ARG A 244 20.97 12.14 -8.82
C ARG A 244 22.23 11.90 -9.66
N PRO A 245 22.27 12.27 -10.96
CA PRO A 245 23.50 12.16 -11.73
C PRO A 245 24.59 12.92 -10.99
N ALA A 246 25.71 12.24 -10.72
CA ALA A 246 26.86 12.87 -10.09
C ALA A 246 27.22 14.11 -10.91
N ALA A 247 27.28 15.27 -10.25
CA ALA A 247 27.77 16.48 -10.87
C ALA A 247 29.14 16.19 -11.48
N THR A 248 29.28 16.43 -12.79
CA THR A 248 30.50 16.22 -13.53
C THR A 248 31.64 16.97 -12.84
N ALA A 249 32.60 16.24 -12.27
CA ALA A 249 33.80 16.85 -11.73
C ALA A 249 34.57 17.53 -12.89
N PRO A 250 35.01 18.80 -12.74
CA PRO A 250 35.75 19.47 -13.79
C PRO A 250 37.10 18.78 -14.01
N SER A 251 37.29 18.21 -15.20
CA SER A 251 38.55 17.59 -15.60
C SER A 251 39.62 18.66 -15.84
N ARG A 252 40.40 18.96 -14.81
CA ARG A 252 41.68 19.68 -14.97
C ARG A 252 42.82 18.70 -15.07
N PHE A 253 43.14 18.29 -16.30
CA PHE A 253 44.49 17.84 -16.63
C PHE A 253 44.88 18.38 -18.01
N HIS A 254 45.52 19.54 -18.03
CA HIS A 254 46.35 19.97 -19.15
C HIS A 254 47.53 19.00 -19.26
N ARG A 255 47.53 18.15 -20.28
CA ARG A 255 48.71 17.38 -20.67
C ARG A 255 49.61 18.30 -21.48
N ARG A 256 50.73 18.74 -20.89
CA ARG A 256 51.84 19.36 -21.65
C ARG A 256 52.43 18.31 -22.58
N ALA A 257 52.40 18.56 -23.88
CA ALA A 257 53.15 17.80 -24.86
C ALA A 257 54.63 18.18 -24.78
N ALA A 258 55.52 17.19 -24.68
CA ALA A 258 56.93 17.34 -24.97
C ALA A 258 57.19 16.61 -26.30
N ALA A 259 57.81 17.34 -27.23
CA ALA A 259 58.04 16.93 -28.60
C ALA A 259 59.16 15.88 -28.72
N ASP A 260 58.96 14.95 -29.65
CA ASP A 260 59.96 14.03 -30.18
C ASP A 260 61.18 14.78 -30.73
N ARG A 261 62.37 14.22 -30.47
CA ARG A 261 63.53 14.37 -31.35
C ARG A 261 64.19 13.02 -31.56
N ALA A 262 64.11 12.54 -32.80
CA ALA A 262 65.05 11.58 -33.37
C ALA A 262 66.29 12.33 -33.90
N ALA A 263 67.48 11.77 -33.70
CA ALA A 263 68.56 11.71 -34.70
C ALA A 263 69.83 11.00 -34.17
N ALA A 264 70.28 10.03 -34.97
CA ALA A 264 71.67 9.64 -35.29
C ALA A 264 72.60 9.08 -34.19
N ALA A 265 72.91 7.79 -34.28
CA ALA A 265 74.09 7.26 -34.96
C ALA A 265 73.91 5.76 -35.27
#